data_AF-A0A1E3H775-F1
#
_entry.id   AF-A0A1E3H775-F1
#
_cell.length_a   1.000
_cell.length_b   1.000
_cell.length_c   1.000
_cell.angle_alpha   90.00
_cell.angle_beta   90.00
_cell.angle_gamma   90.00
#
_symmetry.space_group_name_H-M   'P 1'
#
loop_
_entity.id
_entity.type
_entity.pdbx_description
1 polymer ?
#
loop_
_entity_poly.entity_id
_entity_poly.type
_entity_poly.pdbx_seq_one_letter_code
_entity_poly.pdbx_strand_id
1 'polypeptide(L)'
;MTRPPPSPLAIWREFHWAFFLDVQGLILCLGRFEAHLAEGRLAAAEEELDTASVLLTASAAAMEMAAAFTREVYETTVRVSMTPPTVRSEDFSGLMSWEHGVLVNLWRRLRPRFADLPEQLAPAHADFVRAYRDLAVSHTGVCAKFVGSQAGSLRFDDRTAVETLRRFGRSRLGLIDPDGRTGGCPFSS
;
A
#
# COMPACT_ATOMS: atom_id res chain seq x y z
N MET A 1 -17.64 -5.44 33.28
CA MET A 1 -18.12 -6.08 32.04
C MET A 1 -16.95 -6.18 31.08
N THR A 2 -16.49 -7.38 30.74
CA THR A 2 -15.46 -7.59 29.72
C THR A 2 -16.16 -7.80 28.37
N ARG A 3 -16.02 -6.87 27.43
CA ARG A 3 -16.49 -7.09 26.05
C ARG A 3 -15.63 -8.20 25.44
N PRO A 4 -16.23 -9.18 24.73
CA PRO A 4 -15.44 -10.14 23.97
C PRO A 4 -14.63 -9.41 22.89
N PRO A 5 -13.46 -9.94 22.50
CA PRO A 5 -12.70 -9.38 21.40
C PRO A 5 -13.51 -9.43 20.09
N PRO A 6 -13.22 -8.54 19.11
CA PRO A 6 -13.87 -8.58 17.80
C PRO A 6 -13.65 -9.93 17.11
N SER A 7 -14.61 -10.35 16.27
CA SER A 7 -14.45 -11.56 15.47
C SER A 7 -13.34 -11.39 14.42
N PRO A 8 -12.71 -12.48 13.92
CA PRO A 8 -11.71 -12.38 12.87
C PRO A 8 -12.20 -11.68 11.60
N LEU A 9 -13.46 -11.90 11.23
CA LEU A 9 -14.09 -11.21 10.09
C LEU A 9 -14.23 -9.70 10.35
N ALA A 10 -14.59 -9.32 11.58
CA ALA A 10 -14.63 -7.91 11.96
C ALA A 10 -13.22 -7.30 11.91
N ILE A 11 -12.21 -7.95 12.50
CA ILE A 11 -10.81 -7.50 12.43
C ILE A 11 -10.38 -7.28 10.99
N TRP A 12 -10.54 -8.30 10.14
CA TRP A 12 -10.19 -8.22 8.72
C TRP A 12 -10.88 -7.03 8.04
N ARG A 13 -12.19 -6.89 8.22
CA ARG A 13 -12.99 -5.86 7.56
C ARG A 13 -12.60 -4.46 8.03
N GLU A 14 -12.62 -4.21 9.33
CA GLU A 14 -12.40 -2.86 9.89
C GLU A 14 -10.98 -2.34 9.56
N PHE A 15 -9.97 -3.20 9.57
CA PHE A 15 -8.61 -2.78 9.19
C PHE A 15 -8.42 -2.64 7.67
N HIS A 16 -9.21 -3.32 6.83
CA HIS A 16 -9.27 -2.98 5.40
C HIS A 16 -9.93 -1.61 5.17
N TRP A 17 -10.97 -1.26 5.95
CA TRP A 17 -11.54 0.09 5.90
C TRP A 17 -10.53 1.17 6.30
N ALA A 18 -9.77 0.93 7.37
CA ALA A 18 -8.69 1.83 7.78
C ALA A 18 -7.67 2.03 6.64
N PHE A 19 -7.21 0.94 6.03
CA PHE A 19 -6.32 1.02 4.86
C PHE A 19 -6.90 1.85 3.72
N PHE A 20 -8.19 1.70 3.39
CA PHE A 20 -8.81 2.49 2.33
C PHE A 20 -8.92 3.98 2.68
N LEU A 21 -9.19 4.31 3.95
CA LEU A 21 -9.18 5.69 4.41
C LEU A 21 -7.78 6.31 4.30
N ASP A 22 -6.74 5.58 4.68
CA ASP A 22 -5.36 6.02 4.54
C ASP A 22 -5.00 6.27 3.06
N VAL A 23 -5.45 5.40 2.15
CA VAL A 23 -5.26 5.58 0.70
C VAL A 23 -5.97 6.84 0.19
N GLN A 24 -7.19 7.13 0.66
CA GLN A 24 -7.89 8.37 0.29
C GLN A 24 -7.14 9.60 0.79
N GLY A 25 -6.64 9.57 2.03
CA GLY A 25 -5.77 10.61 2.58
C GLY A 25 -4.52 10.80 1.72
N LEU A 26 -3.89 9.69 1.30
CA LEU A 26 -2.68 9.71 0.49
C LEU A 26 -2.92 10.36 -0.88
N ILE A 27 -4.06 10.10 -1.51
CA ILE A 27 -4.46 10.74 -2.77
C ILE A 27 -4.58 12.26 -2.58
N LEU A 28 -5.21 12.71 -1.49
CA LEU A 28 -5.36 14.13 -1.21
C LEU A 28 -4.01 14.81 -0.97
N CYS A 29 -3.15 14.21 -0.14
CA CYS A 29 -1.85 14.79 0.17
C CYS A 29 -0.96 14.90 -1.07
N LEU A 30 -0.90 13.84 -1.88
CA LEU A 30 -0.13 13.87 -3.12
C LEU A 30 -0.70 14.82 -4.19
N GLY A 31 -2.02 15.05 -4.18
CA GLY A 31 -2.64 16.10 -4.99
C GLY A 31 -2.24 17.51 -4.54
N ARG A 32 -2.21 17.77 -3.22
CA ARG A 32 -1.76 19.05 -2.66
C ARG A 32 -0.26 19.26 -2.84
N PHE A 33 0.54 18.22 -2.67
CA PHE A 33 1.97 18.20 -3.01
C PHE A 33 2.22 18.69 -4.43
N GLU A 34 1.50 18.15 -5.42
CA GLU A 34 1.61 18.55 -6.82
C GLU A 34 1.36 20.05 -7.02
N ALA A 35 0.31 20.57 -6.37
CA ALA A 35 -0.07 21.98 -6.43
C ALA A 35 0.97 22.89 -5.74
N HIS A 36 1.42 22.53 -4.55
CA HIS A 36 2.44 23.28 -3.81
C HIS A 36 3.77 23.31 -4.56
N LEU A 37 4.17 22.19 -5.17
CA LEU A 37 5.35 22.12 -5.99
C LEU A 37 5.24 23.03 -7.23
N ALA A 38 4.07 23.04 -7.90
CA ALA A 38 3.83 23.89 -9.07
C ALA A 38 3.87 25.40 -8.73
N GLU A 39 3.52 25.76 -7.50
CA GLU A 39 3.52 27.14 -7.00
C GLU A 39 4.83 27.55 -6.30
N GLY A 40 5.83 26.66 -6.25
CA GLY A 40 7.10 26.92 -5.57
C GLY A 40 7.01 26.97 -4.04
N ARG A 41 5.89 26.50 -3.45
CA ARG A 41 5.66 26.44 -2.01
C ARG A 41 6.34 25.22 -1.39
N LEU A 42 7.67 25.20 -1.41
CA LEU A 42 8.47 24.01 -1.07
C LEU A 42 8.20 23.48 0.35
N ALA A 43 8.10 24.34 1.37
CA ALA A 43 7.81 23.90 2.74
C ALA A 43 6.44 23.20 2.86
N ALA A 44 5.42 23.68 2.14
CA ALA A 44 4.13 23.02 2.12
C ALA A 44 4.17 21.71 1.32
N ALA A 45 4.96 21.65 0.24
CA ALA A 45 5.17 20.41 -0.50
C ALA A 45 5.88 19.35 0.36
N GLU A 46 6.86 19.75 1.17
CA GLU A 46 7.55 18.90 2.14
C GLU A 46 6.56 18.29 3.15
N GLU A 47 5.72 19.12 3.78
CA GLU A 47 4.69 18.68 4.73
C GLU A 47 3.73 17.64 4.13
N GLU A 48 3.35 17.80 2.86
CA GLU A 48 2.49 16.83 2.19
C GLU A 48 3.20 15.50 1.88
N LEU A 49 4.51 15.50 1.61
CA LEU A 49 5.30 14.27 1.48
C LEU A 49 5.49 13.56 2.82
N ASP A 50 5.74 14.30 3.89
CA ASP A 50 5.85 13.74 5.24
C ASP A 50 4.51 13.12 5.67
N THR A 51 3.41 13.82 5.41
CA THR A 51 2.05 13.31 5.66
C THR A 51 1.78 12.05 4.83
N ALA A 52 2.16 12.05 3.55
CA ALA A 52 2.06 10.87 2.69
C ALA A 52 2.86 9.67 3.25
N SER A 53 4.05 9.92 3.82
CA SER A 53 4.90 8.91 4.46
C SER A 53 4.24 8.30 5.69
N VAL A 54 3.61 9.13 6.53
CA VAL A 54 2.83 8.68 7.70
C VAL A 54 1.66 7.80 7.25
N LEU A 55 0.93 8.21 6.21
CA LEU A 55 -0.22 7.45 5.71
C LEU A 55 0.18 6.11 5.09
N LEU A 56 1.34 6.02 4.43
CA LEU A 56 1.89 4.75 3.96
C LEU A 56 2.27 3.82 5.12
N THR A 57 2.82 4.38 6.19
CA THR A 57 3.16 3.63 7.42
C THR A 57 1.89 3.12 8.12
N ALA A 58 0.87 3.98 8.24
CA ALA A 58 -0.44 3.61 8.78
C ALA A 58 -1.11 2.51 7.94
N SER A 59 -1.03 2.64 6.61
CA SER A 59 -1.51 1.62 5.68
C SER A 59 -0.84 0.25 5.90
N ALA A 60 0.47 0.23 6.22
CA ALA A 60 1.20 -1.00 6.51
C ALA A 60 0.70 -1.64 7.82
N ALA A 61 0.57 -0.83 8.88
CA ALA A 61 0.04 -1.28 10.16
C ALA A 61 -1.41 -1.80 10.02
N ALA A 62 -2.26 -1.12 9.24
CA ALA A 62 -3.61 -1.57 8.96
C ALA A 62 -3.62 -2.95 8.29
N MET A 63 -2.76 -3.18 7.30
CA MET A 63 -2.64 -4.49 6.64
C MET A 63 -2.16 -5.59 7.59
N GLU A 64 -1.22 -5.30 8.48
CA GLU A 64 -0.75 -6.26 9.50
C GLU A 64 -1.85 -6.62 10.48
N MET A 65 -2.61 -5.61 10.93
CA MET A 65 -3.72 -5.80 11.85
C MET A 65 -4.91 -6.51 11.21
N ALA A 66 -5.17 -6.27 9.92
CA ALA A 66 -6.14 -7.02 9.12
C ALA A 66 -5.79 -8.52 9.01
N ALA A 67 -4.57 -8.89 9.39
CA ALA A 67 -4.04 -10.25 9.39
C ALA A 67 -3.82 -10.82 10.80
N ALA A 68 -4.37 -10.20 11.85
CA ALA A 68 -4.19 -10.58 13.25
C ALA A 68 -5.01 -11.81 13.67
N PHE A 69 -4.92 -12.89 12.89
CA PHE A 69 -5.53 -14.20 13.16
C PHE A 69 -4.69 -15.32 12.53
N THR A 70 -5.06 -16.58 12.81
CA THR A 70 -4.33 -17.75 12.32
C THR A 70 -4.64 -18.04 10.85
N ARG A 71 -3.77 -18.81 10.20
CA ARG A 71 -3.98 -19.27 8.82
C ARG A 71 -5.25 -20.12 8.67
N GLU A 72 -5.51 -21.00 9.63
CA GLU A 72 -6.72 -21.82 9.65
C GLU A 72 -8.00 -20.97 9.67
N VAL A 73 -8.02 -19.91 10.50
CA VAL A 73 -9.13 -18.95 10.55
C VAL A 73 -9.29 -18.20 9.23
N TYR A 74 -8.18 -17.82 8.59
CA TYR A 74 -8.22 -17.22 7.27
C TYR A 74 -8.86 -18.16 6.23
N GLU A 75 -8.42 -19.41 6.15
CA GLU A 75 -8.89 -20.37 5.13
C GLU A 75 -10.35 -20.77 5.33
N THR A 76 -10.79 -20.96 6.57
CA THR A 76 -12.12 -21.49 6.91
C THR A 76 -13.20 -20.42 7.09
N THR A 77 -12.81 -19.20 7.48
CA THR A 77 -13.76 -18.12 7.80
C THR A 77 -13.62 -16.93 6.85
N VAL A 78 -12.44 -16.30 6.81
CA VAL A 78 -12.25 -15.04 6.07
C VAL A 78 -12.31 -15.26 4.56
N ARG A 79 -11.57 -16.25 4.04
CA ARG A 79 -11.53 -16.57 2.60
C ARG A 79 -12.89 -16.99 2.07
N VAL A 80 -13.62 -17.84 2.81
CA VAL A 80 -14.98 -18.28 2.44
C VAL A 80 -15.94 -17.09 2.37
N SER A 81 -15.77 -16.09 3.23
CA SER A 81 -16.59 -14.86 3.19
C SER A 81 -16.32 -13.99 1.95
N MET A 82 -15.18 -14.19 1.27
CA MET A 82 -14.76 -13.46 0.06
C MET A 82 -15.01 -14.25 -1.24
N THR A 83 -15.66 -15.43 -1.18
CA THR A 83 -16.03 -16.23 -2.35
C THR A 83 -17.55 -16.27 -2.53
N PRO A 84 -18.06 -16.55 -3.75
CA PRO A 84 -19.49 -16.82 -3.96
C PRO A 84 -19.98 -17.95 -3.04
N PRO A 85 -21.23 -17.89 -2.54
CA PRO A 85 -22.26 -16.88 -2.82
C PRO A 85 -22.18 -15.61 -1.94
N THR A 86 -21.21 -15.53 -1.01
CA THR A 86 -21.12 -14.44 -0.03
C THR A 86 -20.79 -13.09 -0.68
N VAL A 87 -20.05 -13.11 -1.79
CA VAL A 87 -19.80 -11.95 -2.65
C VAL A 87 -20.35 -12.20 -4.06
N ARG A 88 -20.77 -11.13 -4.74
CA ARG A 88 -21.33 -11.18 -6.11
C ARG A 88 -20.26 -11.35 -7.20
N SER A 89 -19.00 -11.10 -6.89
CA SER A 89 -17.89 -11.14 -7.84
C SER A 89 -17.02 -12.36 -7.56
N GLU A 90 -16.64 -13.08 -8.62
CA GLU A 90 -15.66 -14.17 -8.54
C GLU A 90 -14.23 -13.62 -8.32
N ASP A 91 -14.00 -12.33 -8.64
CA ASP A 91 -12.69 -11.67 -8.62
C ASP A 91 -12.53 -10.64 -7.48
N PHE A 92 -13.12 -10.88 -6.30
CA PHE A 92 -13.00 -9.92 -5.18
C PHE A 92 -11.52 -9.64 -4.85
N SER A 93 -11.08 -8.40 -5.08
CA SER A 93 -9.68 -8.00 -4.94
C SER A 93 -9.57 -6.52 -4.62
N GLY A 94 -8.67 -6.16 -3.70
CA GLY A 94 -8.33 -4.76 -3.41
C GLY A 94 -7.77 -3.98 -4.62
N LEU A 95 -7.33 -4.68 -5.68
CA LEU A 95 -6.92 -4.05 -6.95
C LEU A 95 -8.08 -3.41 -7.72
N MET A 96 -9.32 -3.82 -7.43
CA MET A 96 -10.52 -3.31 -8.08
C MET A 96 -11.11 -2.08 -7.36
N SER A 97 -10.52 -1.64 -6.25
CA SER A 97 -11.00 -0.43 -5.58
C SER A 97 -10.73 0.79 -6.46
N TRP A 98 -11.70 1.70 -6.52
CA TRP A 98 -11.59 2.92 -7.33
C TRP A 98 -10.41 3.78 -6.85
N GLU A 99 -10.20 3.86 -5.53
CA GLU A 99 -9.10 4.58 -4.89
C GLU A 99 -7.74 4.06 -5.37
N HIS A 100 -7.60 2.74 -5.53
CA HIS A 100 -6.37 2.16 -6.05
C HIS A 100 -6.05 2.66 -7.47
N GLY A 101 -7.06 2.67 -8.34
CA GLY A 101 -6.92 3.20 -9.71
C GLY A 101 -6.53 4.68 -9.73
N VAL A 102 -7.16 5.49 -8.86
CA VAL A 102 -6.85 6.91 -8.71
C VAL A 102 -5.41 7.13 -8.24
N LEU A 103 -4.97 6.42 -7.19
CA LEU A 103 -3.62 6.54 -6.65
C LEU A 103 -2.54 6.17 -7.69
N VAL A 104 -2.73 5.07 -8.42
CA VAL A 104 -1.76 4.65 -9.45
C VAL A 104 -1.67 5.68 -10.57
N ASN A 105 -2.79 6.27 -10.99
CA ASN A 105 -2.78 7.32 -12.00
C ASN A 105 -2.13 8.61 -11.49
N LEU A 106 -2.34 8.95 -10.22
CA LEU A 106 -1.67 10.07 -9.57
C LEU A 106 -0.14 9.86 -9.55
N TRP A 107 0.34 8.66 -9.19
CA TRP A 107 1.78 8.36 -9.22
C TRP A 107 2.36 8.41 -10.63
N ARG A 108 1.64 7.92 -11.64
CA ARG A 108 2.08 8.06 -13.04
C ARG A 108 2.23 9.53 -13.45
N ARG A 109 1.29 10.38 -13.03
CA ARG A 109 1.31 11.82 -13.29
C ARG A 109 2.45 12.52 -12.56
N LEU A 110 2.71 12.13 -11.32
CA LEU A 110 3.78 12.69 -10.47
C LEU A 110 5.17 12.17 -10.82
N ARG A 111 5.32 11.03 -11.50
CA ARG A 111 6.60 10.45 -11.90
C ARG A 111 7.63 11.46 -12.44
N PRO A 112 7.33 12.33 -13.44
CA PRO A 112 8.29 13.32 -13.91
C PRO A 112 8.67 14.36 -12.83
N ARG A 113 7.76 14.69 -11.91
CA ARG A 113 8.05 15.59 -10.78
C ARG A 113 9.01 14.95 -9.78
N PHE A 114 8.88 13.64 -9.54
CA PHE A 114 9.83 12.90 -8.70
C PHE A 114 11.23 12.77 -9.32
N ALA A 115 11.33 12.75 -10.65
CA ALA A 115 12.62 12.73 -11.35
C ALA A 115 13.36 14.08 -11.27
N ASP A 116 12.60 15.18 -11.19
CA ASP A 116 13.11 16.56 -11.20
C ASP A 116 12.72 17.31 -9.91
N LEU A 117 12.90 16.64 -8.78
CA LEU A 117 12.54 17.17 -7.47
C LEU A 117 13.60 18.19 -7.01
N PRO A 118 13.20 19.35 -6.45
CA PRO A 118 14.12 20.26 -5.79
C PRO A 118 14.91 19.56 -4.67
N GLU A 119 16.20 19.87 -4.54
CA GLU A 119 17.11 19.23 -3.56
C GLU A 119 16.60 19.36 -2.12
N GLN A 120 15.90 20.47 -1.81
CA GLN A 120 15.30 20.71 -0.50
C GLN A 120 14.27 19.64 -0.11
N LEU A 121 13.62 19.01 -1.09
CA LEU A 121 12.59 17.99 -0.86
C LEU A 121 13.16 16.56 -0.88
N ALA A 122 14.45 16.38 -1.15
CA ALA A 122 15.08 15.06 -1.23
C ALA A 122 14.95 14.24 0.07
N PRO A 123 15.09 14.81 1.29
CA PRO A 123 14.89 14.06 2.52
C PRO A 123 13.45 13.51 2.68
N ALA A 124 12.45 14.37 2.53
CA ALA A 124 11.04 13.99 2.62
C ALA A 124 10.65 12.96 1.55
N HIS A 125 11.20 13.10 0.33
CA HIS A 125 11.01 12.12 -0.74
C HIS A 125 11.64 10.76 -0.41
N ALA A 126 12.84 10.73 0.17
CA ALA A 126 13.48 9.49 0.60
C ALA A 126 12.67 8.77 1.69
N ASP A 127 12.11 9.52 2.63
CA ASP A 127 11.23 8.99 3.68
C ASP A 127 9.92 8.43 3.11
N PHE A 128 9.32 9.12 2.14
CA PHE A 128 8.15 8.64 1.40
C PHE A 128 8.43 7.33 0.66
N VAL A 129 9.57 7.23 -0.02
CA VAL A 129 9.95 6.01 -0.75
C VAL A 129 10.25 4.86 0.23
N ARG A 130 10.90 5.15 1.37
CA ARG A 130 11.13 4.14 2.42
C ARG A 130 9.81 3.61 2.96
N ALA A 131 8.88 4.49 3.33
CA ALA A 131 7.56 4.09 3.82
C ALA A 131 6.80 3.24 2.80
N TYR A 132 6.92 3.54 1.50
CA TYR A 132 6.34 2.72 0.45
C TYR A 132 6.97 1.31 0.38
N ARG A 133 8.29 1.20 0.50
CA ARG A 133 9.00 -0.09 0.52
C ARG A 133 8.52 -0.94 1.69
N ASP A 134 8.37 -0.33 2.86
CA ASP A 134 7.89 -1.02 4.07
C ASP A 134 6.45 -1.52 3.89
N LEU A 135 5.55 -0.69 3.35
CA LEU A 135 4.20 -1.11 2.98
C LEU A 135 4.20 -2.29 2.00
N ALA A 136 5.03 -2.23 0.96
CA ALA A 136 5.11 -3.28 -0.05
C ALA A 136 5.61 -4.61 0.54
N VAL A 137 6.58 -4.57 1.46
CA VAL A 137 7.08 -5.73 2.19
C VAL A 137 6.01 -6.28 3.12
N SER A 138 5.38 -5.42 3.93
CA SER A 138 4.34 -5.79 4.90
C SER A 138 3.14 -6.47 4.21
N HIS A 139 2.62 -5.87 3.14
CA HIS A 139 1.52 -6.45 2.36
C HIS A 139 1.90 -7.82 1.76
N THR A 140 3.14 -7.96 1.25
CA THR A 140 3.63 -9.25 0.74
C THR A 140 3.76 -10.29 1.86
N GLY A 141 4.24 -9.88 3.04
CA GLY A 141 4.42 -10.73 4.22
C GLY A 141 3.10 -11.25 4.78
N VAL A 142 2.08 -10.39 4.84
CA VAL A 142 0.71 -10.76 5.22
C VAL A 142 0.16 -11.84 4.29
N CYS A 143 0.30 -11.68 2.97
CA CYS A 143 -0.14 -12.71 2.05
C CYS A 143 0.66 -14.01 2.23
N ALA A 144 1.99 -13.93 2.34
CA ALA A 144 2.83 -15.11 2.55
C ALA A 144 2.45 -15.91 3.81
N LYS A 145 2.05 -15.23 4.90
CA LYS A 145 1.55 -15.84 6.14
C LYS A 145 0.31 -16.72 5.92
N PHE A 146 -0.58 -16.34 5.01
CA PHE A 146 -1.87 -17.00 4.82
C PHE A 146 -1.90 -18.04 3.69
N VAL A 147 -1.29 -17.74 2.55
CA VAL A 147 -1.40 -18.58 1.35
C VAL A 147 -0.19 -19.50 1.14
N GLY A 148 0.85 -19.39 1.99
CA GLY A 148 2.14 -20.04 1.74
C GLY A 148 2.76 -19.59 0.41
N SER A 149 3.88 -20.19 0.00
CA SER A 149 4.55 -19.83 -1.26
C SER A 149 3.84 -20.34 -2.52
N GLN A 150 2.75 -21.13 -2.40
CA GLN A 150 2.20 -21.90 -3.52
C GLN A 150 0.69 -21.75 -3.79
N ALA A 151 -0.11 -21.11 -2.93
CA ALA A 151 -1.52 -20.94 -3.27
C ALA A 151 -1.71 -19.85 -4.35
N GLY A 152 -2.54 -20.18 -5.35
CA GLY A 152 -2.86 -19.31 -6.48
C GLY A 152 -3.50 -18.00 -6.05
N SER A 153 -3.28 -16.96 -6.85
CA SER A 153 -3.99 -15.70 -6.69
C SER A 153 -5.50 -15.94 -6.86
N LEU A 154 -6.35 -15.27 -6.07
CA LEU A 154 -7.80 -15.24 -6.32
C LEU A 154 -8.16 -14.70 -7.73
N ARG A 155 -7.19 -14.09 -8.43
CA ARG A 155 -7.36 -13.44 -9.74
C ARG A 155 -6.56 -14.07 -10.88
N PHE A 156 -5.51 -14.83 -10.57
CA PHE A 156 -4.59 -15.37 -11.58
C PHE A 156 -4.36 -16.85 -11.28
N ASP A 157 -4.96 -17.72 -12.09
CA ASP A 157 -4.82 -19.18 -12.00
C ASP A 157 -3.39 -19.66 -12.28
N ASP A 158 -2.60 -18.86 -13.00
CA ASP A 158 -1.25 -19.19 -13.46
C ASP A 158 -0.12 -18.72 -12.51
N ARG A 159 -0.42 -17.96 -11.44
CA ARG A 159 0.60 -17.31 -10.59
C ARG A 159 0.25 -17.25 -9.11
N THR A 160 1.29 -17.25 -8.28
CA THR A 160 1.14 -17.07 -6.83
C THR A 160 0.74 -15.63 -6.48
N ALA A 161 -0.04 -15.46 -5.41
CA ALA A 161 -0.43 -14.13 -4.91
C ALA A 161 0.81 -13.29 -4.52
N VAL A 162 1.80 -13.93 -3.90
CA VAL A 162 3.03 -13.29 -3.41
C VAL A 162 3.89 -12.74 -4.54
N GLU A 163 4.09 -13.50 -5.62
CA GLU A 163 4.89 -13.04 -6.76
C GLU A 163 4.24 -11.86 -7.48
N THR A 164 2.91 -11.92 -7.64
CA THR A 164 2.12 -10.84 -8.23
C THR A 164 2.26 -9.55 -7.42
N LEU A 165 2.16 -9.63 -6.09
CA LEU A 165 2.32 -8.48 -5.20
C LEU A 165 3.73 -7.89 -5.24
N ARG A 166 4.77 -8.73 -5.26
CA ARG A 166 6.16 -8.28 -5.41
C ARG A 166 6.37 -7.53 -6.73
N ARG A 167 5.78 -8.02 -7.81
CA ARG A 167 5.85 -7.36 -9.13
C ARG A 167 5.16 -6.00 -9.09
N PHE A 168 3.97 -5.90 -8.49
CA PHE A 168 3.30 -4.62 -8.31
C PHE A 168 4.11 -3.66 -7.43
N GLY A 169 4.70 -4.16 -6.35
CA GLY A 169 5.62 -3.40 -5.48
C GLY A 169 6.74 -2.74 -6.29
N ARG A 170 7.48 -3.53 -7.07
CA ARG A 170 8.57 -3.02 -7.93
C ARG A 170 8.08 -2.05 -8.99
N SER A 171 6.98 -2.37 -9.68
CA SER A 171 6.45 -1.51 -10.75
C SER A 171 6.03 -0.14 -10.21
N ARG A 172 5.46 -0.09 -9.02
CA ARG A 172 5.02 1.14 -8.36
C ARG A 172 6.19 1.93 -7.78
N LEU A 173 7.20 1.23 -7.23
CA LEU A 173 8.44 1.87 -6.80
C LEU A 173 9.07 2.67 -7.94
N GLY A 174 9.12 2.14 -9.16
CA GLY A 174 9.62 2.87 -10.34
C GLY A 174 8.77 4.07 -10.79
N LEU A 175 7.55 4.26 -10.24
CA LEU A 175 6.76 5.47 -10.46
C LEU A 175 7.12 6.58 -9.49
N ILE A 176 7.47 6.22 -8.25
CA ILE A 176 7.74 7.17 -7.17
C ILE A 176 9.23 7.44 -6.96
N ASP A 177 10.11 6.54 -7.40
CA ASP A 177 11.57 6.66 -7.37
C ASP A 177 12.14 6.29 -8.77
N PRO A 178 11.87 7.10 -9.80
CA PRO A 178 12.18 6.76 -11.19
C PRO A 178 13.68 6.60 -11.48
N ASP A 179 14.53 7.27 -10.70
CA ASP A 179 15.98 7.28 -10.87
C ASP A 179 16.71 6.37 -9.86
N GLY A 180 15.97 5.72 -8.95
CA GLY A 180 16.57 4.89 -7.90
C GLY A 180 17.47 5.66 -6.92
N ARG A 181 17.31 6.99 -6.83
CA ARG A 181 18.18 7.89 -6.04
C ARG A 181 18.12 7.54 -4.55
N THR A 182 17.01 6.99 -4.09
CA THR A 182 16.79 6.59 -2.69
C THR A 182 17.28 5.16 -2.40
N GLY A 183 17.93 4.50 -3.36
CA GLY A 183 18.36 3.10 -3.30
C GLY A 183 19.83 2.88 -2.88
N GLY A 184 20.61 3.93 -2.62
CA GLY A 184 22.02 3.81 -2.27
C GLY A 184 22.29 3.87 -0.77
N CYS A 185 22.87 2.82 -0.20
CA CYS A 185 23.62 2.93 1.04
C CYS A 185 24.94 3.66 0.71
N PRO A 186 25.26 4.84 1.29
CA PRO A 186 26.48 5.57 0.98
C PRO A 186 27.75 5.00 1.64
N PHE A 187 27.63 3.91 2.41
CA PHE A 187 28.75 3.29 3.12
C PHE A 187 28.84 1.79 2.81
N SER A 188 29.50 1.47 1.71
CA SER A 188 30.18 0.19 1.51
C SER A 188 31.56 0.49 0.93
N SER A 189 32.51 0.69 1.84
CA SER A 189 33.96 0.56 1.64
C SER A 189 34.47 -0.41 2.69
#